data_AF-A0A9E0MNH1-F1
#
_entry.id   AF-A0A9E0MNH1-F1
#
_cell.length_a   1.000
_cell.length_b   1.000
_cell.length_c   1.000
_cell.angle_alpha   90.00
_cell.angle_beta   90.00
_cell.angle_gamma   90.00
#
_symmetry.space_group_name_H-M   'P 1'
#
loop_
_entity.id
_entity.type
_entity.pdbx_description
1 polymer ?
#
loop_
_entity_poly.entity_id
_entity_poly.type
_entity_poly.pdbx_seq_one_letter_code
_entity_poly.pdbx_strand_id
1 'polypeptide(L)'
;MTKEVTPIGQVGSDRVGWIRGTLIGDAPIAAPLSGRPCWYYKIVVEVGEPDGRDWKRVAYEARGQSFEISDGTGVALVDPEGAQVEVDYDRSVEVAPATRVVQPLAELVRRFKLPDGPVVFREGILATGEVVAINGRLRPEADPEPGRGAIWIRVAGAGRERVFVSERSIDRW
;
A
#
# COMPACT_ATOMS: atom_id res chain seq x y z
N MET A 1 -17.70 9.82 -9.56
CA MET A 1 -17.18 11.11 -10.07
C MET A 1 -15.74 10.90 -10.51
N THR A 2 -15.51 10.71 -11.81
CA THR A 2 -14.18 10.36 -12.35
C THR A 2 -13.21 11.49 -12.10
N LYS A 3 -12.11 11.23 -11.39
CA LYS A 3 -11.10 12.24 -11.09
C LYS A 3 -10.15 12.37 -12.29
N GLU A 4 -9.78 13.60 -12.62
CA GLU A 4 -8.91 13.89 -13.76
C GLU A 4 -7.47 13.43 -13.44
N VAL A 5 -7.03 12.37 -14.12
CA VAL A 5 -5.67 11.83 -14.01
C VAL A 5 -4.77 12.53 -15.02
N THR A 6 -3.69 13.15 -14.52
CA THR A 6 -2.65 13.80 -15.33
C THR A 6 -1.59 12.75 -15.71
N PRO A 7 -1.18 12.64 -16.99
CA PRO A 7 -0.02 11.83 -17.37
C PRO A 7 1.25 12.36 -16.69
N ILE A 8 2.12 11.46 -16.23
CA ILE A 8 3.31 11.81 -15.44
C ILE A 8 4.22 12.76 -16.24
N GLY A 9 4.39 12.50 -17.53
CA GLY A 9 5.16 13.34 -18.45
C GLY A 9 4.58 14.73 -18.76
N GLN A 10 3.38 15.04 -18.26
CA GLN A 10 2.72 16.35 -18.44
C GLN A 10 2.71 17.19 -17.15
N VAL A 11 3.30 16.69 -16.06
CA VAL A 11 3.46 17.45 -14.82
C VAL A 11 4.61 18.46 -14.99
N GLY A 12 4.28 19.68 -15.41
CA GLY A 12 5.25 20.77 -15.67
C GLY A 12 5.55 21.70 -14.49
N SER A 13 4.85 21.58 -13.36
CA SER A 13 5.01 22.47 -12.18
C SER A 13 4.53 21.82 -10.87
N ASP A 14 4.94 22.37 -9.71
CA ASP A 14 4.44 21.94 -8.39
C ASP A 14 2.93 22.18 -8.30
N ARG A 15 2.16 21.10 -8.15
CA ARG A 15 0.70 21.12 -8.01
C ARG A 15 0.21 19.93 -7.20
N VAL A 16 -0.99 20.04 -6.64
CA VAL A 16 -1.74 18.85 -6.18
C VAL A 16 -2.51 18.29 -7.38
N GLY A 17 -2.56 16.96 -7.50
CA GLY A 17 -3.25 16.31 -8.61
C GLY A 17 -3.18 14.78 -8.56
N TRP A 18 -3.94 14.16 -9.46
CA TRP A 18 -3.95 12.70 -9.63
C TRP A 18 -3.00 12.29 -10.74
N ILE A 19 -2.23 11.23 -10.50
CA ILE A 19 -1.48 10.47 -11.51
C ILE A 19 -1.86 8.99 -11.41
N ARG A 20 -1.52 8.21 -12.43
CA ARG A 20 -1.71 6.75 -12.46
C ARG A 20 -0.50 6.12 -13.14
N GLY A 21 -0.03 4.98 -12.64
CA GLY A 21 1.09 4.27 -13.24
C GLY A 21 1.27 2.88 -12.66
N THR A 22 2.13 2.09 -13.30
CA THR A 22 2.49 0.74 -12.89
C THR A 22 3.72 0.81 -11.99
N LEU A 23 3.74 0.10 -10.85
CA LEU A 23 4.93 -0.02 -10.00
C LEU A 23 6.06 -0.73 -10.75
N ILE A 24 7.24 -0.15 -10.71
CA ILE A 24 8.46 -0.66 -11.37
C ILE A 24 9.58 -0.89 -10.34
N GLY A 25 10.64 -1.59 -10.77
CA GLY A 25 11.79 -1.92 -9.92
C GLY A 25 11.56 -3.11 -8.98
N ASP A 26 12.63 -3.52 -8.29
CA ASP A 26 12.63 -4.70 -7.41
C ASP A 26 12.12 -4.37 -6.01
N ALA A 27 11.06 -5.06 -5.59
CA ALA A 27 10.36 -4.78 -4.34
C ALA A 27 11.18 -5.23 -3.10
N PRO A 28 11.58 -4.32 -2.20
CA PRO A 28 12.58 -4.59 -1.16
C PRO A 28 12.03 -5.16 0.17
N ILE A 29 10.71 -5.26 0.36
CA ILE A 29 10.08 -5.74 1.60
C ILE A 29 9.40 -7.09 1.33
N ALA A 30 9.57 -8.07 2.22
CA ALA A 30 8.72 -9.27 2.23
C ALA A 30 7.50 -9.04 3.12
N ALA A 31 6.30 -9.28 2.60
CA ALA A 31 5.04 -9.11 3.33
C ALA A 31 4.87 -10.19 4.45
N PRO A 32 4.53 -9.84 5.71
CA PRO A 32 4.64 -10.77 6.83
C PRO A 32 3.75 -12.03 6.79
N LEU A 33 2.60 -12.03 6.11
CA LEU A 33 1.69 -13.19 6.02
C LEU A 33 1.90 -14.04 4.76
N SER A 34 2.17 -13.41 3.62
CA SER A 34 2.36 -14.13 2.34
C SER A 34 3.81 -14.37 1.95
N GLY A 35 4.77 -13.65 2.55
CA GLY A 35 6.18 -13.67 2.16
C GLY A 35 6.47 -13.03 0.80
N ARG A 36 5.47 -12.46 0.12
CA ARG A 36 5.62 -11.86 -1.22
C ARG A 36 6.47 -10.59 -1.17
N PRO A 37 7.36 -10.37 -2.16
CA PRO A 37 8.01 -9.07 -2.35
C PRO A 37 6.97 -7.96 -2.60
N CYS A 38 7.09 -6.85 -1.88
CA CYS A 38 6.20 -5.69 -1.95
C CYS A 38 6.95 -4.38 -1.63
N TRP A 39 6.42 -3.27 -2.14
CA TRP A 39 6.85 -1.91 -1.79
C TRP A 39 6.11 -1.36 -0.58
N TYR A 40 4.90 -1.86 -0.34
CA TYR A 40 4.04 -1.54 0.79
C TYR A 40 3.27 -2.79 1.21
N TYR A 41 3.06 -3.00 2.52
CA TYR A 41 2.08 -3.94 3.04
C TYR A 41 1.17 -3.30 4.08
N LYS A 42 -0.06 -3.81 4.16
CA LYS A 42 -1.08 -3.44 5.14
C LYS A 42 -1.61 -4.71 5.79
N ILE A 43 -1.50 -4.82 7.11
CA ILE A 43 -2.10 -5.88 7.90
C ILE A 43 -3.20 -5.29 8.77
N VAL A 44 -4.38 -5.91 8.74
CA VAL A 44 -5.43 -5.69 9.74
C VAL A 44 -5.71 -6.99 10.48
N VAL A 45 -5.98 -6.86 11.78
CA VAL A 45 -6.27 -8.00 12.65
C VAL A 45 -7.66 -7.80 13.23
N GLU A 46 -8.51 -8.79 12.98
CA GLU A 46 -9.89 -8.87 13.42
C GLU A 46 -10.01 -10.03 14.42
N VAL A 47 -10.79 -9.84 15.49
CA VAL A 47 -11.14 -10.92 16.42
C VAL A 47 -12.65 -11.08 16.45
N GLY A 48 -13.12 -12.33 16.54
CA GLY A 48 -14.53 -12.61 16.71
C GLY A 48 -14.98 -12.26 18.13
N GLU A 49 -16.15 -11.65 18.27
CA GLU A 49 -16.79 -11.50 19.58
C GLU A 49 -17.28 -12.87 20.11
N PRO A 50 -17.47 -13.04 21.44
CA PRO A 50 -17.80 -14.35 22.03
C PRO A 50 -19.13 -14.98 21.57
N ASP A 51 -20.00 -14.21 20.90
CA ASP A 51 -21.25 -14.68 20.31
C ASP A 51 -21.11 -15.22 18.88
N GLY A 52 -19.92 -15.06 18.29
CA GLY A 52 -19.55 -15.54 16.96
C GLY A 52 -20.15 -14.76 15.79
N ARG A 53 -20.78 -13.60 16.01
CA ARG A 53 -21.51 -12.86 14.96
C ARG A 53 -20.71 -11.69 14.39
N ASP A 54 -20.06 -10.94 15.26
CA ASP A 54 -19.34 -9.72 14.89
C ASP A 54 -17.82 -9.91 14.94
N TRP A 55 -17.14 -9.31 13.95
CA TRP A 55 -15.68 -9.27 13.85
C TRP A 55 -15.19 -7.84 14.10
N LYS A 56 -14.34 -7.68 15.11
CA LYS A 56 -13.82 -6.38 15.51
C LYS A 56 -12.35 -6.24 15.13
N ARG A 57 -12.02 -5.23 14.33
CA ARG A 57 -10.62 -4.83 14.09
C ARG A 57 -10.00 -4.32 15.38
N VAL A 58 -9.01 -5.04 15.90
CA VAL A 58 -8.30 -4.75 17.16
C VAL A 58 -6.86 -4.29 16.96
N ALA A 59 -6.25 -4.65 15.84
CA ALA A 59 -4.89 -4.22 15.51
C ALA A 59 -4.72 -3.90 14.02
N TYR A 60 -3.63 -3.21 13.75
CA TYR A 60 -3.24 -2.71 12.44
C TYR A 60 -1.72 -2.51 12.42
N GLU A 61 -1.10 -2.89 11.32
CA GLU A 61 0.27 -2.54 10.99
C GLU A 61 0.33 -2.23 9.50
N ALA A 62 1.15 -1.25 9.12
CA ALA A 62 1.54 -1.08 7.75
C ALA A 62 2.98 -0.60 7.68
N ARG A 63 3.64 -0.93 6.58
CA ARG A 63 5.01 -0.50 6.30
C ARG A 63 5.14 -0.29 4.80
N GLY A 64 5.82 0.78 4.42
CA GLY A 64 6.21 1.05 3.04
C GLY A 64 7.65 1.53 2.95
N GLN A 65 8.17 1.53 1.73
CA GLN A 65 9.32 2.32 1.32
C GLN A 65 8.90 3.15 0.10
N SER A 66 9.65 4.21 -0.22
CA SER A 66 9.41 4.96 -1.45
C SER A 66 9.55 4.05 -2.67
N PHE A 67 8.71 4.25 -3.69
CA PHE A 67 8.63 3.37 -4.86
C PHE A 67 8.45 4.17 -6.15
N GLU A 68 8.90 3.62 -7.27
CA GLU A 68 8.71 4.23 -8.59
C GLU A 68 7.45 3.69 -9.27
N ILE A 69 6.71 4.58 -9.95
CA ILE A 69 5.68 4.21 -10.92
C ILE A 69 5.96 4.83 -12.28
N SER A 70 5.54 4.17 -13.36
CA SER A 70 5.56 4.73 -14.72
C SER A 70 4.24 4.49 -15.46
N ASP A 71 3.88 5.46 -16.29
CA ASP A 71 2.76 5.42 -17.23
C ASP A 71 3.22 5.37 -18.71
N GLY A 72 4.52 5.22 -18.94
CA GLY A 72 5.15 5.29 -20.27
C GLY A 72 5.40 6.72 -20.79
N THR A 73 4.90 7.76 -20.10
CA THR A 73 5.17 9.17 -20.42
C THR A 73 6.18 9.82 -19.46
N GLY A 74 6.28 9.29 -18.23
CA GLY A 74 7.29 9.68 -17.25
C GLY A 74 7.46 8.63 -16.14
N VAL A 75 8.25 8.98 -15.13
CA VAL A 75 8.46 8.21 -13.90
C VAL A 75 8.18 9.11 -12.70
N ALA A 76 7.46 8.56 -11.72
CA ALA A 76 7.18 9.24 -10.45
C ALA A 76 7.76 8.45 -9.29
N LEU A 77 8.66 9.07 -8.51
CA LEU A 77 9.09 8.56 -7.21
C LEU A 77 8.07 8.97 -6.14
N VAL A 78 7.43 7.98 -5.55
CA VAL A 78 6.34 8.14 -4.60
C VAL A 78 6.87 7.92 -3.19
N ASP A 79 6.60 8.86 -2.30
CA ASP A 79 6.81 8.68 -0.87
C ASP A 79 5.48 8.34 -0.17
N PRO A 80 5.29 7.11 0.36
CA PRO A 80 4.10 6.74 1.11
C PRO A 80 4.12 7.20 2.57
N GLU A 81 5.18 7.84 3.07
CA GLU A 81 5.22 8.31 4.46
C GLU A 81 4.12 9.35 4.75
N GLY A 82 3.46 9.22 5.90
CA GLY A 82 2.33 10.06 6.30
C GLY A 82 1.04 9.85 5.49
N ALA A 83 1.05 9.04 4.44
CA ALA A 83 -0.08 8.88 3.53
C ALA A 83 -1.10 7.83 4.01
N GLN A 84 -2.39 8.10 3.80
CA GLN A 84 -3.42 7.06 3.91
C GLN A 84 -3.40 6.20 2.63
N VAL A 85 -2.71 5.06 2.69
CA VAL A 85 -2.72 4.03 1.64
C VAL A 85 -3.78 2.98 1.95
N GLU A 86 -4.60 2.65 0.96
CA GLU A 86 -5.45 1.46 0.93
C GLU A 86 -4.84 0.39 0.02
N VAL A 87 -5.22 -0.86 0.24
CA VAL A 87 -4.83 -2.01 -0.58
C VAL A 87 -5.94 -3.04 -0.47
N ASP A 88 -6.10 -3.87 -1.49
CA ASP A 88 -6.96 -5.03 -1.38
C ASP A 88 -6.31 -6.09 -0.51
N TYR A 89 -7.07 -6.55 0.48
CA TYR A 89 -6.68 -7.67 1.33
C TYR A 89 -6.86 -8.98 0.56
N ASP A 90 -5.86 -9.31 -0.26
CA ASP A 90 -5.81 -10.51 -1.11
C ASP A 90 -5.27 -11.75 -0.37
N ARG A 91 -4.76 -11.58 0.85
CA ARG A 91 -4.38 -12.67 1.76
C ARG A 91 -5.21 -12.60 3.04
N SER A 92 -5.80 -13.73 3.43
CA SER A 92 -6.49 -13.92 4.72
C SER A 92 -5.98 -15.17 5.40
N VAL A 93 -5.77 -15.12 6.72
CA VAL A 93 -5.36 -16.26 7.55
C VAL A 93 -6.18 -16.23 8.84
N GLU A 94 -6.98 -17.28 9.06
CA GLU A 94 -7.70 -17.50 10.31
C GLU A 94 -6.87 -18.36 11.27
N VAL A 95 -6.87 -17.98 12.54
CA VAL A 95 -6.21 -18.69 13.65
C VAL A 95 -7.28 -19.03 14.68
N ALA A 96 -7.61 -20.32 14.78
CA ALA A 96 -8.49 -20.82 15.81
C ALA A 96 -7.76 -20.87 17.17
N PRO A 97 -8.48 -20.81 18.31
CA PRO A 97 -7.90 -20.93 19.65
C PRO A 97 -6.96 -22.14 19.79
N ALA A 98 -5.87 -21.97 20.55
CA ALA A 98 -4.84 -23.00 20.79
C ALA A 98 -4.12 -23.58 19.55
N THR A 99 -4.31 -23.00 18.35
CA THR A 99 -3.61 -23.44 17.14
C THR A 99 -2.13 -23.09 17.19
N ARG A 100 -1.24 -24.05 16.93
CA ARG A 100 0.19 -23.77 16.72
C ARG A 100 0.40 -23.08 15.37
N VAL A 101 0.75 -21.79 15.41
CA VAL A 101 1.03 -20.97 14.23
C VAL A 101 2.52 -20.96 13.82
N VAL A 102 2.80 -20.61 12.56
CA VAL A 102 4.16 -20.40 12.04
C VAL A 102 4.80 -19.13 12.63
N GLN A 103 6.14 -19.04 12.63
CA GLN A 103 6.87 -17.96 13.34
C GLN A 103 6.43 -16.52 12.99
N PRO A 104 6.27 -16.10 11.72
CA PRO A 104 5.83 -14.74 11.41
C PRO A 104 4.46 -14.41 12.03
N LEU A 105 3.55 -15.38 12.05
CA LEU A 105 2.23 -15.23 12.63
C LEU A 105 2.26 -15.27 14.16
N ALA A 106 3.13 -16.10 14.76
CA ALA A 106 3.39 -16.11 16.20
C ALA A 106 3.94 -14.76 16.70
N GLU A 107 4.81 -14.12 15.92
CA GLU A 107 5.31 -12.78 16.22
C GLU A 107 4.20 -11.73 16.19
N LEU A 108 3.32 -11.75 15.19
CA LEU A 108 2.18 -10.82 15.11
C LEU A 108 1.19 -11.03 16.27
N VAL A 109 0.83 -12.27 16.60
CA VAL A 109 -0.01 -12.60 17.77
C VAL A 109 0.59 -12.02 19.06
N ARG A 110 1.89 -12.23 19.29
CA ARG A 110 2.61 -11.71 20.47
C ARG A 110 2.74 -10.19 20.47
N ARG A 111 3.02 -9.58 19.31
CA ARG A 111 3.20 -8.13 19.13
C ARG A 111 1.91 -7.36 19.44
N PHE A 112 0.77 -7.85 18.94
CA PHE A 112 -0.54 -7.22 19.14
C PHE A 112 -1.25 -7.64 20.43
N LYS A 113 -0.68 -8.57 21.22
CA LYS A 113 -1.25 -9.07 22.49
C LYS A 113 -2.69 -9.57 22.32
N LEU A 114 -2.91 -10.38 21.28
CA LEU A 114 -4.24 -10.85 20.90
C LEU A 114 -4.81 -11.82 21.94
N PRO A 115 -6.15 -11.86 22.11
CA PRO A 115 -6.80 -12.78 23.03
C PRO A 115 -6.71 -14.24 22.57
N ASP A 116 -6.88 -15.17 23.50
CA ASP A 116 -7.11 -16.59 23.22
C ASP A 116 -8.54 -16.80 22.66
N GLY A 117 -8.74 -16.37 21.42
CA GLY A 117 -10.00 -16.42 20.67
C GLY A 117 -9.78 -16.62 19.17
N PRO A 118 -10.84 -16.70 18.36
CA PRO A 118 -10.71 -16.74 16.90
C PRO A 118 -10.18 -15.40 16.38
N VAL A 119 -9.08 -15.45 15.62
CA VAL A 119 -8.41 -14.28 15.04
C VAL A 119 -8.35 -14.43 13.53
N VAL A 120 -8.70 -13.37 12.79
CA VAL A 120 -8.47 -13.27 11.35
C VAL A 120 -7.43 -12.18 11.08
N PHE A 121 -6.34 -12.57 10.43
CA PHE A 121 -5.35 -11.66 9.88
C PHE A 121 -5.62 -11.47 8.40
N ARG A 122 -5.69 -10.22 7.95
CA ARG A 122 -5.78 -9.88 6.54
C ARG A 122 -4.58 -9.06 6.12
N GLU A 123 -3.95 -9.41 5.01
CA GLU A 123 -2.84 -8.69 4.39
C GLU A 123 -3.22 -8.29 2.97
N GLY A 124 -2.89 -7.05 2.64
CA GLY A 124 -2.84 -6.54 1.27
C GLY A 124 -1.48 -5.90 1.01
N ILE A 125 -1.05 -5.87 -0.25
CA ILE A 125 0.27 -5.37 -0.63
C ILE A 125 0.19 -4.42 -1.83
N LEU A 126 1.27 -3.67 -2.05
CA LEU A 126 1.60 -3.08 -3.35
C LEU A 126 2.82 -3.81 -3.92
N ALA A 127 2.64 -4.54 -5.02
CA ALA A 127 3.68 -5.32 -5.68
C ALA A 127 4.17 -4.66 -6.99
N THR A 128 5.39 -4.99 -7.42
CA THR A 128 5.87 -4.63 -8.76
C THR A 128 4.92 -5.16 -9.84
N GLY A 129 4.63 -4.34 -10.84
CA GLY A 129 3.64 -4.65 -11.89
C GLY A 129 2.19 -4.31 -11.53
N GLU A 130 1.90 -3.89 -10.30
CA GLU A 130 0.56 -3.41 -9.95
C GLU A 130 0.35 -1.96 -10.42
N VAL A 131 -0.86 -1.66 -10.89
CA VAL A 131 -1.25 -0.31 -11.25
C VAL A 131 -1.85 0.39 -10.04
N VAL A 132 -1.35 1.59 -9.76
CA VAL A 132 -1.88 2.49 -8.72
C VAL A 132 -2.31 3.80 -9.35
N ALA A 133 -3.45 4.32 -8.90
CA ALA A 133 -3.68 5.76 -8.88
C ALA A 133 -2.95 6.37 -7.67
N ILE A 134 -2.62 7.66 -7.73
CA ILE A 134 -2.01 8.42 -6.64
C ILE A 134 -2.56 9.85 -6.67
N ASN A 135 -2.91 10.37 -5.51
CA ASN A 135 -3.17 11.79 -5.30
C ASN A 135 -2.14 12.34 -4.32
N GLY A 136 -1.50 13.45 -4.65
CA GLY A 136 -0.52 14.07 -3.79
C GLY A 136 -0.01 15.36 -4.38
N ARG A 137 1.02 15.92 -3.75
CA ARG A 137 1.77 17.04 -4.32
C ARG A 137 2.79 16.47 -5.30
N LEU A 138 2.55 16.73 -6.58
CA LEU A 138 3.39 16.36 -7.71
C LEU A 138 4.45 17.45 -7.90
N ARG A 139 5.73 17.08 -7.93
CA ARG A 139 6.87 18.00 -8.08
C ARG A 139 7.82 17.52 -9.17
N PRO A 140 7.99 18.28 -10.27
CA PRO A 140 9.10 18.05 -11.18
C PRO A 140 10.43 18.16 -10.42
N GLU A 141 11.27 17.15 -10.54
CA GLU A 141 12.62 17.12 -9.97
C GLU A 141 13.61 16.72 -11.08
N ALA A 142 14.90 16.99 -10.87
CA ALA A 142 15.92 16.40 -11.74
C ALA A 142 15.95 14.88 -11.52
N ASP A 143 16.07 14.11 -12.60
CA ASP A 143 16.23 12.65 -12.53
C ASP A 143 17.52 12.31 -11.74
N PRO A 144 17.44 11.52 -10.65
CA PRO A 144 18.62 11.10 -9.90
C PRO A 144 19.54 10.16 -10.72
N GLU A 145 19.02 9.51 -11.77
CA GLU A 145 19.77 8.70 -12.72
C GLU A 145 19.85 9.40 -14.09
N PRO A 146 20.78 10.35 -14.27
CA PRO A 146 20.86 11.14 -15.50
C PRO A 146 21.11 10.25 -16.72
N GLY A 147 20.13 10.21 -17.62
CA GLY A 147 20.22 9.48 -18.89
C GLY A 147 18.96 8.68 -19.26
N ARG A 148 18.01 8.44 -18.34
CA ARG A 148 16.76 7.73 -18.66
C ARG A 148 15.89 8.46 -19.70
N GLY A 149 16.03 9.79 -19.82
CA GLY A 149 15.32 10.61 -20.82
C GLY A 149 13.82 10.79 -20.57
N ALA A 150 13.31 10.27 -19.45
CA ALA A 150 11.93 10.42 -19.02
C ALA A 150 11.75 11.69 -18.18
N ILE A 151 10.52 12.22 -18.13
CA ILE A 151 10.14 13.22 -17.12
C ILE A 151 10.13 12.54 -15.75
N TRP A 152 10.83 13.15 -14.80
CA TRP A 152 10.93 12.66 -13.43
C TRP A 152 10.18 13.60 -12.47
N ILE A 153 9.32 13.02 -11.63
CA ILE A 153 8.63 13.76 -10.56
C ILE A 153 8.77 13.05 -9.21
N ARG A 154 8.78 13.83 -8.12
CA ARG A 154 8.49 13.32 -6.78
C ARG A 154 7.02 13.54 -6.45
N VAL A 155 6.42 12.57 -5.75
CA VAL A 155 5.08 12.69 -5.19
C VAL A 155 5.14 12.48 -3.69
N ALA A 156 4.68 13.48 -2.94
CA ALA A 156 4.56 13.43 -1.48
C ALA A 156 3.09 13.59 -1.06
N GLY A 157 2.73 12.99 0.08
CA GLY A 157 1.42 13.16 0.69
C GLY A 157 1.09 14.63 0.99
N ALA A 158 -0.11 15.09 0.61
CA ALA A 158 -0.54 16.47 0.82
C ALA A 158 -1.23 16.63 2.19
N GLY A 159 -0.46 16.59 3.29
CA GLY A 159 -0.99 16.73 4.64
C GLY A 159 -1.96 15.59 5.01
N ARG A 160 -3.22 15.90 5.35
CA ARG A 160 -4.25 14.88 5.63
C ARG A 160 -4.94 14.35 4.36
N GLU A 161 -4.58 14.87 3.18
CA GLU A 161 -5.19 14.49 1.90
C GLU A 161 -4.51 13.24 1.31
N ARG A 162 -5.20 12.13 1.57
CA ARG A 162 -5.01 10.72 1.17
C ARG A 162 -4.33 10.46 -0.19
N VAL A 163 -3.45 9.44 -0.23
CA VAL A 163 -2.84 8.88 -1.45
C VAL A 163 -3.58 7.60 -1.88
N PHE A 164 -4.25 7.63 -3.03
CA PHE A 164 -5.19 6.57 -3.45
C PHE A 164 -5.05 6.19 -4.93
N VAL A 165 -5.08 4.91 -5.38
CA VAL A 165 -4.61 3.65 -4.76
C VAL A 165 -4.48 2.50 -5.80
N SER A 166 -4.02 1.29 -5.42
CA SER A 166 -4.08 0.06 -6.24
C SER A 166 -5.45 -0.12 -6.90
N GLU A 167 -5.48 -0.35 -8.22
CA GLU A 167 -6.73 -0.31 -8.99
C GLU A 167 -7.77 -1.35 -8.54
N ARG A 168 -7.35 -2.48 -7.97
CA ARG A 168 -8.28 -3.53 -7.51
C ARG A 168 -9.25 -3.01 -6.43
N SER A 169 -8.83 -2.02 -5.63
CA SER A 169 -9.64 -1.39 -4.59
C SER A 169 -10.58 -0.29 -5.09
N ILE A 170 -10.52 0.11 -6.37
CA ILE A 170 -11.28 1.27 -6.89
C ILE A 170 -12.78 0.98 -6.98
N ASP A 171 -13.19 -0.26 -7.28
CA ASP A 171 -14.60 -0.66 -7.44
C ASP A 171 -15.44 -0.64 -6.14
N ARG A 172 -14.87 -0.17 -5.02
CA ARG A 172 -15.53 -0.06 -3.71
C ARG A 172 -15.72 1.39 -3.23
N TRP A 173 -15.65 2.39 -4.12
CA TRP A 173 -15.74 3.83 -3.81
C TRP A 173 -16.74 4.61 -4.66
#